data_AF-A0A6J6E3A3-F1
#
_entry.id   AF-A0A6J6E3A3-F1
#
_cell.length_a   1.000
_cell.length_b   1.000
_cell.length_c   1.000
_cell.angle_alpha   90.00
_cell.angle_beta   90.00
_cell.angle_gamma   90.00
#
_symmetry.space_group_name_H-M   'P 1'
#
loop_
_entity.id
_entity.type
_entity.pdbx_description
1 polymer ?
#
loop_
_entity_poly.entity_id
_entity_poly.type
_entity_poly.pdbx_seq_one_letter_code
_entity_poly.pdbx_strand_id
1 'polypeptide(L)'
;MCFEGFGTVFDVNEYADGQRWHESGAMLVGDDTIRHAHNIDYKYHYEAGTRRSEKFEVTYTFSKETAHLVFEPITHFQMVGLGYLSAEWGHGNWKGELETGGERFQVPVETPMDMQHLHTQTLSHVTCTLSDGTQHKGIGILETLVLGAHSPSGFSGMTDGYTPQ
;
A
#
# COMPACT_ATOMS: atom_id res chain seq x y z
N MET A 1 6.15 -8.35 -1.34
CA MET A 1 6.25 -8.59 -2.80
C MET A 1 7.08 -9.84 -3.03
N CYS A 2 6.77 -10.61 -4.07
CA CYS A 2 7.45 -11.87 -4.38
C CYS A 2 7.98 -11.84 -5.82
N PHE A 3 9.24 -12.22 -5.98
CA PHE A 3 9.96 -12.37 -7.24
C PHE A 3 10.58 -13.77 -7.29
N GLU A 4 11.05 -14.17 -8.47
CA GLU A 4 11.87 -15.38 -8.57
C GLU A 4 13.18 -15.17 -7.79
N GLY A 5 13.39 -15.96 -6.74
CA GLY A 5 14.63 -15.99 -5.93
C GLY A 5 14.74 -14.95 -4.82
N PHE A 6 13.77 -14.04 -4.65
CA PHE A 6 13.76 -13.10 -3.53
C PHE A 6 12.36 -12.56 -3.20
N GLY A 7 12.22 -12.05 -1.98
CA GLY A 7 11.05 -11.31 -1.51
C GLY A 7 11.44 -9.95 -0.95
N THR A 8 10.48 -9.05 -0.84
CA THR A 8 10.72 -7.77 -0.18
C THR A 8 9.47 -7.24 0.51
N VAL A 9 9.67 -6.39 1.52
CA VAL A 9 8.64 -5.68 2.28
C VAL A 9 9.03 -4.21 2.42
N PHE A 10 8.03 -3.34 2.39
CA PHE A 10 8.14 -1.93 2.68
C PHE A 10 6.95 -1.52 3.55
N ASP A 11 7.21 -0.64 4.51
CA ASP A 11 6.18 0.01 5.31
C ASP A 11 6.61 1.46 5.61
N VAL A 12 5.64 2.37 5.62
CA VAL A 12 5.82 3.75 6.06
C VAL A 12 4.56 4.25 6.75
N ASN A 13 4.73 5.01 7.82
CA ASN A 13 3.66 5.79 8.42
C ASN A 13 4.11 7.23 8.67
N GLU A 14 3.23 8.16 8.32
CA GLU A 14 3.51 9.59 8.29
C GLU A 14 2.47 10.37 9.11
N TYR A 15 2.91 11.49 9.69
CA TYR A 15 2.04 12.52 10.23
C TYR A 15 1.44 13.39 9.12
N ALA A 16 0.50 14.26 9.47
CA ALA A 16 -0.21 15.13 8.52
C ALA A 16 0.69 16.10 7.74
N ASP A 17 1.90 16.39 8.23
CA ASP A 17 2.91 17.21 7.57
C ASP A 17 3.89 16.40 6.69
N GLY A 18 3.75 15.08 6.66
CA GLY A 18 4.65 14.16 5.96
C GLY A 18 5.84 13.68 6.79
N GLN A 19 5.97 14.10 8.04
CA GLN A 19 7.03 13.58 8.90
C GLN A 19 6.78 12.09 9.16
N ARG A 20 7.74 11.26 8.76
CA ARG A 20 7.72 9.82 9.03
C ARG A 20 7.98 9.56 10.50
N TRP A 21 7.13 8.75 11.13
CA TRP A 21 7.36 8.22 12.47
C TRP A 21 7.68 6.73 12.46
N HIS A 22 7.43 6.06 11.34
CA HIS A 22 7.87 4.70 11.08
C HIS A 22 8.23 4.55 9.60
N GLU A 23 9.34 3.87 9.33
CA GLU A 23 9.70 3.40 8.00
C GLU A 23 10.52 2.11 8.10
N SER A 24 10.27 1.18 7.19
CA SER A 24 11.04 -0.05 7.09
C SER A 24 11.05 -0.57 5.65
N GLY A 25 12.17 -1.14 5.24
CA GLY A 25 12.38 -1.67 3.91
C GLY A 25 13.39 -2.80 4.00
N ALA A 26 13.03 -3.98 3.51
CA ALA A 26 13.91 -5.14 3.59
C ALA A 26 13.67 -6.12 2.45
N MET A 27 14.77 -6.69 1.94
CA MET A 27 14.75 -7.76 0.96
C MET A 27 15.21 -9.07 1.59
N LEU A 28 14.45 -10.14 1.42
CA LEU A 28 14.88 -11.53 1.65
C LEU A 28 15.50 -12.04 0.35
N VAL A 29 16.81 -12.22 0.31
CA VAL A 29 17.56 -12.72 -0.85
C VAL A 29 17.86 -14.20 -0.63
N GLY A 30 17.46 -15.05 -1.57
CA GLY A 30 17.46 -16.50 -1.35
C GLY A 30 16.52 -16.89 -0.21
N ASP A 31 16.94 -17.86 0.61
CA ASP A 31 16.05 -18.49 1.60
C ASP A 31 16.27 -17.99 3.05
N ASP A 32 17.37 -17.29 3.34
CA ASP A 32 17.78 -16.98 4.72
C ASP A 32 18.42 -15.60 4.94
N THR A 33 18.71 -14.84 3.88
CA THR A 33 19.50 -13.61 3.98
C THR A 33 18.62 -12.37 3.87
N ILE A 34 18.46 -11.65 4.97
CA ILE A 34 17.70 -10.39 5.00
C ILE A 34 18.65 -9.20 4.88
N ARG A 35 18.36 -8.32 3.92
CA ARG A 35 19.03 -7.03 3.73
C ARG A 35 18.07 -5.90 4.08
N HIS A 36 18.39 -5.11 5.10
CA HIS A 36 17.65 -3.89 5.40
C HIS A 36 18.13 -2.72 4.54
N ALA A 37 17.20 -1.95 3.99
CA ALA A 37 17.50 -0.70 3.33
C ALA A 37 18.02 0.32 4.36
N HIS A 38 19.06 1.06 4.01
CA HIS A 38 19.57 2.15 4.84
C HIS A 38 18.77 3.44 4.65
N ASN A 39 18.20 3.62 3.45
CA ASN A 39 17.31 4.74 3.12
C ASN A 39 16.22 4.25 2.18
N ILE A 40 15.04 4.87 2.30
CA ILE A 40 13.87 4.55 1.49
C ILE A 40 13.25 5.83 0.96
N ASP A 41 13.13 5.91 -0.35
CA ASP A 41 12.40 6.98 -1.05
C ASP A 41 11.23 6.37 -1.79
N TYR A 42 10.08 7.06 -1.80
CA TYR A 42 8.92 6.58 -2.53
C TYR A 42 8.21 7.71 -3.27
N LYS A 43 7.47 7.36 -4.32
CA LYS A 43 6.54 8.25 -5.01
C LYS A 43 5.20 7.54 -5.12
N TYR A 44 4.17 8.21 -4.64
CA TYR A 44 2.80 7.73 -4.72
C TYR A 44 2.04 8.56 -5.74
N HIS A 45 1.62 7.93 -6.84
CA HIS A 45 0.79 8.57 -7.85
C HIS A 45 -0.67 8.20 -7.56
N TYR A 46 -1.46 9.20 -7.20
CA TYR A 46 -2.85 9.02 -6.81
C TYR A 46 -3.77 9.03 -8.03
N GLU A 47 -4.74 8.12 -8.04
CA GLU A 47 -5.86 8.18 -8.97
C GLU A 47 -6.74 9.39 -8.63
N ALA A 48 -6.99 10.26 -9.62
CA ALA A 48 -7.76 11.48 -9.46
C ALA A 48 -9.14 11.25 -8.82
N GLY A 49 -9.51 12.10 -7.88
CA GLY A 49 -10.76 12.00 -7.13
C GLY A 49 -10.75 10.91 -6.04
N THR A 50 -9.65 10.18 -5.87
CA THR A 50 -9.55 9.09 -4.88
C THR A 50 -8.31 9.20 -3.99
N ARG A 51 -8.11 8.23 -3.09
CA ARG A 51 -6.84 7.99 -2.37
C ARG A 51 -6.12 6.72 -2.84
N ARG A 52 -6.59 6.11 -3.93
CA ARG A 52 -5.99 4.89 -4.50
C ARG A 52 -4.75 5.24 -5.32
N SER A 53 -3.88 4.26 -5.51
CA SER A 53 -2.71 4.40 -6.36
C SER A 53 -3.05 4.06 -7.81
N GLU A 54 -2.64 4.91 -8.75
CA GLU A 54 -2.55 4.55 -10.18
C GLU A 54 -1.14 4.01 -10.53
N LYS A 55 -0.14 4.38 -9.73
CA LYS A 55 1.25 3.89 -9.78
C LYS A 55 1.92 4.15 -8.45
N PHE A 56 2.78 3.23 -8.02
CA PHE A 56 3.62 3.45 -6.84
C PHE A 56 5.07 3.08 -7.15
N GLU A 57 6.00 3.89 -6.67
CA GLU A 57 7.42 3.67 -6.84
C GLU A 57 8.10 3.69 -5.47
N VAL A 58 9.01 2.76 -5.23
CA VAL A 58 9.86 2.77 -4.04
C VAL A 58 11.30 2.44 -4.42
N THR A 59 12.23 3.17 -3.85
CA THR A 59 13.66 2.97 -4.03
C THR A 59 14.28 2.64 -2.68
N TYR A 60 14.91 1.47 -2.61
CA TYR A 60 15.78 1.11 -1.50
C TYR A 60 17.21 1.48 -1.83
N THR A 61 17.89 2.11 -0.88
CA THR A 61 19.32 2.34 -0.92
C THR A 61 19.99 1.50 0.16
N PHE A 62 20.89 0.62 -0.25
CA PHE A 62 21.76 -0.17 0.62
C PHE A 62 23.14 0.50 0.74
N SER A 63 24.14 -0.20 1.29
CA SER A 63 25.49 0.34 1.42
C SER A 63 26.17 0.71 0.09
N LYS A 64 25.90 -0.02 -1.00
CA LYS A 64 26.59 0.15 -2.30
C LYS A 64 25.67 0.06 -3.52
N GLU A 65 24.43 -0.32 -3.30
CA GLU A 65 23.49 -0.75 -4.34
C GLU A 65 22.14 -0.11 -4.08
N THR A 66 21.33 -0.04 -5.13
CA THR A 66 19.94 0.38 -5.05
C THR A 66 19.03 -0.66 -5.70
N ALA A 67 17.79 -0.69 -5.24
CA ALA A 67 16.71 -1.44 -5.88
C ALA A 67 15.54 -0.48 -6.07
N HIS A 68 15.12 -0.28 -7.31
CA HIS A 68 13.98 0.56 -7.65
C HIS A 68 12.80 -0.32 -8.08
N LEU A 69 11.67 -0.19 -7.39
CA LEU A 69 10.48 -0.99 -7.61
C LEU A 69 9.36 -0.10 -8.11
N VAL A 70 8.70 -0.52 -9.19
CA VAL A 70 7.54 0.14 -9.77
C VAL A 70 6.36 -0.81 -9.73
N PHE A 71 5.25 -0.35 -9.15
CA PHE A 71 4.00 -1.06 -9.00
C PHE A 71 2.98 -0.53 -9.99
N GLU A 72 2.39 -1.45 -10.74
CA GLU A 72 1.32 -1.20 -11.69
C GLU A 72 0.06 -1.93 -11.19
N PRO A 73 -0.95 -1.19 -10.69
CA PRO A 73 -2.18 -1.75 -10.13
C PRO A 73 -2.93 -2.69 -11.09
N ILE A 74 -3.42 -3.82 -10.56
CA ILE A 74 -4.31 -4.75 -11.24
C ILE A 74 -5.74 -4.60 -10.69
N THR A 75 -5.88 -4.64 -9.37
CA THR A 75 -7.19 -4.50 -8.70
C THR A 75 -7.04 -4.08 -7.24
N HIS A 76 -8.06 -3.43 -6.69
CA HIS A 76 -8.11 -2.97 -5.31
C HIS A 76 -8.97 -3.90 -4.47
N PHE A 77 -8.34 -4.74 -3.63
CA PHE A 77 -9.04 -5.51 -2.63
C PHE A 77 -9.48 -4.60 -1.47
N GLN A 78 -10.76 -4.69 -1.09
CA GLN A 78 -11.37 -3.85 -0.05
C GLN A 78 -11.22 -4.52 1.32
N MET A 79 -10.50 -3.87 2.24
CA MET A 79 -10.20 -4.46 3.55
C MET A 79 -11.44 -4.54 4.48
N VAL A 80 -12.54 -3.87 4.13
CA VAL A 80 -13.85 -4.03 4.79
C VAL A 80 -14.36 -5.47 4.75
N GLY A 81 -14.00 -6.25 3.72
CA GLY A 81 -14.32 -7.68 3.66
C GLY A 81 -13.64 -8.51 4.75
N LEU A 82 -12.60 -7.98 5.40
CA LEU A 82 -11.93 -8.54 6.57
C LEU A 82 -12.31 -7.80 7.87
N GLY A 83 -13.27 -6.88 7.80
CA GLY A 83 -13.80 -6.10 8.92
C GLY A 83 -13.09 -4.76 9.17
N TYR A 84 -12.06 -4.40 8.42
CA TYR A 84 -11.41 -3.09 8.63
C TYR A 84 -12.31 -1.96 8.19
N LEU A 85 -12.52 -0.98 9.10
CA LEU A 85 -13.43 0.15 8.91
C LEU A 85 -14.90 -0.23 8.69
N SER A 86 -15.28 -1.50 8.91
CA SER A 86 -16.68 -1.90 8.93
C SER A 86 -17.34 -1.33 10.18
N ALA A 87 -18.43 -0.59 10.01
CA ALA A 87 -19.21 -0.03 11.12
C ALA A 87 -19.89 -1.13 11.95
N GLU A 88 -20.23 -2.26 11.32
CA GLU A 88 -20.96 -3.35 11.96
C GLU A 88 -20.06 -4.54 12.29
N TRP A 89 -19.17 -4.94 11.38
CA TRP A 89 -18.34 -6.14 11.48
C TRP A 89 -16.85 -5.79 11.65
N GLY A 90 -16.57 -4.87 12.57
CA GLY A 90 -15.22 -4.39 12.85
C GLY A 90 -14.21 -5.51 13.13
N HIS A 91 -13.01 -5.43 12.54
CA HIS A 91 -11.96 -6.43 12.68
C HIS A 91 -11.60 -6.68 14.15
N GLY A 92 -11.74 -7.93 14.61
CA GLY A 92 -11.46 -8.33 15.99
C GLY A 92 -12.52 -7.95 17.03
N ASN A 93 -13.66 -7.36 16.63
CA ASN A 93 -14.73 -7.01 17.57
C ASN A 93 -15.53 -8.24 18.00
N TRP A 94 -15.91 -8.29 19.27
CA TRP A 94 -16.90 -9.25 19.76
C TRP A 94 -18.28 -8.92 19.20
N LYS A 95 -18.94 -9.93 18.60
CA LYS A 95 -20.26 -9.79 17.98
C LYS A 95 -21.38 -10.43 18.80
N GLY A 96 -21.05 -11.46 19.57
CA GLY A 96 -22.00 -12.31 20.28
C GLY A 96 -21.52 -13.75 20.25
N GLU A 97 -22.18 -14.62 21.01
CA GLU A 97 -21.79 -16.03 21.14
C GLU A 97 -21.82 -16.79 19.80
N LEU A 98 -22.75 -16.45 18.91
CA LEU A 98 -22.87 -17.00 17.57
C LEU A 98 -23.56 -16.00 16.65
N GLU A 99 -22.77 -15.18 15.97
CA GLU A 99 -23.27 -14.21 15.00
C GLU A 99 -22.68 -14.48 13.61
N THR A 100 -23.49 -14.31 12.58
CA THR A 100 -23.08 -14.45 11.18
C THR A 100 -23.60 -13.29 10.35
N GLY A 101 -22.79 -12.81 9.41
CA GLY A 101 -23.16 -11.78 8.45
C GLY A 101 -22.39 -11.96 7.15
N GLY A 102 -22.78 -11.23 6.12
CA GLY A 102 -22.10 -11.26 4.84
C GLY A 102 -22.52 -10.11 3.95
N GLU A 103 -21.57 -9.61 3.18
CA GLU A 103 -21.79 -8.57 2.18
C GLU A 103 -21.27 -9.03 0.82
N ARG A 104 -21.83 -8.45 -0.23
CA ARG A 104 -21.35 -8.64 -1.59
C ARG A 104 -21.48 -7.35 -2.36
N PHE A 105 -20.37 -6.90 -2.92
CA PHE A 105 -20.30 -5.75 -3.79
C PHE A 105 -19.43 -6.07 -5.01
N GLN A 106 -19.60 -5.29 -6.07
CA GLN A 106 -18.73 -5.37 -7.25
C GLN A 106 -17.43 -4.62 -6.96
N VAL A 107 -16.35 -5.09 -7.57
CA VAL A 107 -15.06 -4.39 -7.60
C VAL A 107 -14.74 -3.98 -9.04
N PRO A 108 -14.24 -2.76 -9.30
CA PRO A 108 -14.04 -1.69 -8.32
C PRO A 108 -15.36 -1.17 -7.73
N VAL A 109 -15.32 -0.75 -6.46
CA VAL A 109 -16.49 -0.15 -5.80
C VAL A 109 -16.82 1.22 -6.42
N GLU A 110 -18.11 1.54 -6.49
CA GLU A 110 -18.59 2.82 -7.05
C GLU A 110 -18.33 4.01 -6.10
N THR A 111 -18.15 3.74 -4.80
CA THR A 111 -17.93 4.75 -3.75
C THR A 111 -16.58 4.58 -3.06
N PRO A 112 -15.44 4.73 -3.77
CA PRO A 112 -14.11 4.50 -3.19
C PRO A 112 -13.74 5.47 -2.07
N MET A 113 -14.51 6.56 -1.90
CA MET A 113 -14.27 7.58 -0.87
C MET A 113 -15.16 7.43 0.37
N ASP A 114 -16.04 6.43 0.41
CA ASP A 114 -16.74 6.08 1.65
C ASP A 114 -15.72 5.57 2.67
N MET A 115 -15.88 5.95 3.94
CA MET A 115 -14.94 5.63 5.02
C MET A 115 -14.53 4.15 5.04
N GLN A 116 -15.47 3.24 4.83
CA GLN A 116 -15.24 1.79 4.84
C GLN A 116 -14.38 1.29 3.65
N HIS A 117 -14.28 2.04 2.56
CA HIS A 117 -13.55 1.67 1.33
C HIS A 117 -12.16 2.32 1.23
N LEU A 118 -11.74 3.11 2.23
CA LEU A 118 -10.45 3.81 2.22
C LEU A 118 -9.25 2.90 2.51
N HIS A 119 -9.47 1.76 3.17
CA HIS A 119 -8.42 0.77 3.43
C HIS A 119 -8.41 -0.28 2.32
N THR A 120 -7.34 -0.30 1.52
CA THR A 120 -7.23 -1.23 0.39
C THR A 120 -5.90 -1.98 0.39
N GLN A 121 -5.94 -3.19 -0.16
CA GLN A 121 -4.77 -3.95 -0.58
C GLN A 121 -4.80 -4.04 -2.11
N THR A 122 -3.96 -3.24 -2.76
CA THR A 122 -3.92 -3.19 -4.23
C THR A 122 -2.96 -4.26 -4.73
N LEU A 123 -3.50 -5.28 -5.42
CA LEU A 123 -2.68 -6.26 -6.12
C LEU A 123 -2.06 -5.60 -7.35
N SER A 124 -0.75 -5.73 -7.53
CA SER A 124 0.00 -5.04 -8.58
C SER A 124 1.04 -5.95 -9.22
N HIS A 125 1.25 -5.75 -10.53
CA HIS A 125 2.50 -6.14 -11.16
C HIS A 125 3.63 -5.28 -10.61
N VAL A 126 4.78 -5.90 -10.33
CA VAL A 126 5.94 -5.16 -9.83
C VAL A 126 7.15 -5.43 -10.69
N THR A 127 7.80 -4.37 -11.16
CA THR A 127 9.11 -4.44 -11.80
C THR A 127 10.15 -3.91 -10.83
N CYS A 128 11.15 -4.72 -10.51
CA CYS A 128 12.31 -4.33 -9.70
C CYS A 128 13.54 -4.21 -10.60
N THR A 129 14.17 -3.04 -10.61
CA THR A 129 15.42 -2.75 -11.30
C THR A 129 16.53 -2.57 -10.28
N LEU A 130 17.56 -3.42 -10.34
CA LEU A 130 18.75 -3.32 -9.50
C LEU A 130 19.74 -2.29 -10.07
N SER A 131 20.70 -1.84 -9.26
CA SER A 131 21.68 -0.82 -9.67
C SER A 131 22.59 -1.21 -10.84
N ASP A 132 22.70 -2.51 -11.15
CA ASP A 132 23.43 -3.01 -12.33
C ASP A 132 22.58 -3.00 -13.62
N GLY A 133 21.30 -2.60 -13.52
CA GLY A 133 20.34 -2.58 -14.61
C GLY A 133 19.54 -3.87 -14.77
N THR A 134 19.82 -4.92 -13.98
CA THR A 134 19.05 -6.17 -13.99
C THR A 134 17.61 -5.90 -13.57
N GLN A 135 16.65 -6.48 -14.32
CA GLN A 135 15.22 -6.34 -14.04
C GLN A 135 14.58 -7.66 -13.67
N HIS A 136 13.74 -7.62 -12.64
CA HIS A 136 12.93 -8.73 -12.18
C HIS A 136 11.46 -8.33 -12.22
N LYS A 137 10.62 -9.27 -12.64
CA LYS A 137 9.16 -9.11 -12.62
C LYS A 137 8.57 -9.98 -11.52
N GLY A 138 7.59 -9.44 -10.82
CA GLY A 138 6.94 -10.11 -9.70
C GLY A 138 5.50 -9.64 -9.50
N ILE A 139 4.91 -10.13 -8.42
CA ILE A 139 3.61 -9.71 -7.92
C ILE A 139 3.77 -9.14 -6.51
N GLY A 140 3.06 -8.06 -6.24
CA GLY A 140 3.06 -7.39 -4.96
C GLY A 140 1.66 -6.94 -4.54
N ILE A 141 1.54 -6.63 -3.26
CA ILE A 141 0.38 -5.94 -2.71
C ILE A 141 0.90 -4.60 -2.18
N LEU A 142 0.24 -3.52 -2.59
CA LEU A 142 0.38 -2.20 -1.98
C LEU A 142 -0.81 -1.98 -1.04
N GLU A 143 -0.56 -2.10 0.25
CA GLU A 143 -1.56 -1.80 1.27
C GLU A 143 -1.55 -0.31 1.60
N THR A 144 -2.73 0.31 1.65
CA THR A 144 -2.85 1.74 1.91
C THR A 144 -4.03 2.02 2.81
N LEU A 145 -3.80 2.84 3.83
CA LEU A 145 -4.84 3.48 4.62
C LEU A 145 -4.41 4.93 4.87
N VAL A 146 -5.02 5.86 4.15
CA VAL A 146 -4.74 7.30 4.31
C VAL A 146 -6.00 7.96 4.85
N LEU A 147 -5.96 8.38 6.11
CA LEU A 147 -7.08 9.04 6.80
C LEU A 147 -6.65 10.42 7.26
N GLY A 148 -7.53 11.41 7.09
CA GLY A 148 -7.25 12.78 7.51
C GLY A 148 -6.36 13.54 6.52
N ALA A 149 -5.92 14.71 6.99
CA ALA A 149 -5.10 15.62 6.22
C ALA A 149 -3.67 15.07 6.04
N HIS A 150 -3.11 15.31 4.86
CA HIS A 150 -1.74 14.97 4.53
C HIS A 150 -1.21 15.97 3.50
N SER A 151 -0.45 16.95 3.99
CA SER A 151 0.03 18.10 3.20
C SER A 151 0.85 17.68 1.98
N PRO A 152 1.77 16.69 2.04
CA PRO A 152 2.51 16.23 0.87
C PRO A 152 1.63 15.63 -0.23
N SER A 153 0.48 15.06 0.12
CA SER A 153 -0.48 14.49 -0.84
C SER A 153 -1.60 15.45 -1.21
N GLY A 154 -1.65 16.64 -0.61
CA GLY A 154 -2.68 17.64 -0.84
C GLY A 154 -4.03 17.34 -0.17
N PHE A 155 -4.09 16.39 0.77
CA PHE A 155 -5.33 16.09 1.50
C PHE A 155 -5.54 17.05 2.67
N SER A 156 -6.78 17.50 2.83
CA SER A 156 -7.19 18.52 3.79
C SER A 156 -8.19 18.01 4.83
N GLY A 157 -8.86 16.89 4.57
CA GLY A 157 -9.94 16.37 5.39
C GLY A 157 -9.87 14.85 5.57
N MET A 158 -10.92 14.29 6.19
CA MET A 158 -10.95 12.86 6.51
C MET A 158 -10.97 11.97 5.27
N THR A 159 -11.71 12.36 4.24
CA THR A 159 -12.03 11.52 3.06
C THR A 159 -12.03 12.30 1.75
N ASP A 160 -11.41 13.47 1.68
CA ASP A 160 -11.24 14.16 0.40
C ASP A 160 -10.30 13.38 -0.53
N GLY A 161 -10.62 13.39 -1.83
CA GLY A 161 -9.84 12.71 -2.87
C GLY A 161 -8.77 13.59 -3.49
N TYR A 162 -7.80 12.97 -4.15
CA TYR A 162 -6.68 13.66 -4.78
C TYR A 162 -7.14 14.56 -5.93
N THR A 163 -6.62 15.78 -5.97
CA THR A 163 -6.82 16.72 -7.08
C THR A 163 -5.48 16.93 -7.78
N PRO A 164 -5.33 16.56 -9.06
CA PRO A 164 -4.13 16.83 -9.83
C PRO A 164 -3.80 18.33 -9.81
N GLN A 165 -2.53 18.67 -9.59
CA GLN A 165 -2.02 20.05 -9.64
C GLN A 165 -1.64 20.46 -11.06
#